data_AF-A0A2I0FVS0-F1
#
_entry.id   AF-A0A2I0FVS0-F1
#
_cell.length_a   1.000
_cell.length_b   1.000
_cell.length_c   1.000
_cell.angle_alpha   90.00
_cell.angle_beta   90.00
_cell.angle_gamma   90.00
#
_symmetry.space_group_name_H-M   'P 1'
#
loop_
_entity.id
_entity.type
_entity.pdbx_description
1 polymer ?
#
loop_
_entity_poly.entity_id
_entity_poly.type
_entity_poly.pdbx_seq_one_letter_code
_entity_poly.pdbx_strand_id
1 'polypeptide(L)'
;MKIVYAVVIALLLTGCSGVSNKTLDYHDAQSQPGYGFIQFDFSKAKPLLNVTADQIDYTVHYADEGRSLFVDVKGATFKNRVLKAYIPLYKGYRFRSVSPYLLQVACKTCHTSPVNIWPTVYAVSEVGGTWCKETEYLNRVTFDWTNGCKGDWRDKGGIEGSKQLLGRLLITPRFHPQYLDSFTNRAPSGHQSAGS
;
A
#
# COMPACT_ATOMS: atom_id res chain seq x y z
N MET A 1 3.60 29.94 -54.02
CA MET A 1 2.49 29.38 -53.19
C MET A 1 2.92 28.00 -52.72
N LYS A 2 3.18 27.84 -51.41
CA LYS A 2 2.35 27.05 -50.47
C LYS A 2 2.34 25.56 -50.85
N ILE A 3 2.91 24.60 -50.11
CA ILE A 3 3.08 24.44 -48.67
C ILE A 3 4.27 23.51 -48.42
N VAL A 4 5.12 23.90 -47.46
CA VAL A 4 6.21 23.12 -46.88
C VAL A 4 5.66 22.35 -45.66
N TYR A 5 6.25 21.19 -45.36
CA TYR A 5 6.11 20.40 -44.13
C TYR A 5 4.82 19.59 -43.93
N ALA A 6 4.76 18.42 -44.58
CA ALA A 6 3.90 17.31 -44.16
C ALA A 6 4.74 16.06 -43.85
N VAL A 7 5.89 16.25 -43.19
CA VAL A 7 6.72 15.16 -42.68
C VAL A 7 6.87 15.37 -41.18
N VAL A 8 6.56 14.32 -40.42
CA VAL A 8 6.63 14.20 -38.97
C VAL A 8 5.53 14.97 -38.22
N ILE A 9 4.47 14.27 -37.82
CA ILE A 9 3.77 14.30 -36.50
C ILE A 9 2.61 13.31 -36.65
N ALA A 10 2.92 12.01 -36.67
CA ALA A 10 1.89 10.96 -36.60
C ALA A 10 2.40 9.69 -35.89
N LEU A 11 3.52 9.79 -35.14
CA LEU A 11 4.21 8.64 -34.56
C LEU A 11 4.48 8.73 -33.04
N LEU A 12 3.85 9.66 -32.31
CA LEU A 12 4.03 9.78 -30.86
C LEU A 12 2.72 9.87 -30.08
N LEU A 13 1.76 9.01 -30.42
CA LEU A 13 0.63 8.70 -29.54
C LEU A 13 0.63 7.22 -29.15
N THR A 14 1.79 6.72 -28.72
CA THR A 14 1.84 5.54 -27.85
C THR A 14 2.00 6.03 -26.42
N GLY A 15 0.90 6.57 -25.88
CA GLY A 15 0.77 6.73 -24.43
C GLY A 15 0.66 5.36 -23.78
N CYS A 16 1.74 4.59 -23.76
CA CYS A 16 1.85 3.42 -22.91
C CYS A 16 1.88 3.95 -21.47
N SER A 17 0.73 3.98 -20.80
CA SER A 17 0.69 4.04 -19.34
C SER A 17 1.53 2.87 -18.84
N GLY A 18 2.77 3.16 -18.46
CA GLY A 18 3.78 2.14 -18.20
C GLY A 18 3.57 1.56 -16.81
N VAL A 19 3.28 0.27 -16.73
CA VAL A 19 3.42 -0.50 -15.49
C VAL A 19 4.76 -1.22 -15.55
N SER A 20 5.58 -1.04 -14.52
CA SER A 20 6.84 -1.74 -14.35
C SER A 20 6.82 -2.48 -13.02
N ASN A 21 7.29 -3.72 -13.01
CA ASN A 21 7.46 -4.52 -11.81
C ASN A 21 8.94 -4.79 -11.58
N LYS A 22 9.37 -4.69 -10.34
CA LYS A 22 10.73 -5.04 -9.90
C LYS A 22 10.65 -5.92 -8.67
N THR A 23 11.65 -6.78 -8.52
CA THR A 23 11.85 -7.57 -7.31
C THR A 23 13.12 -7.09 -6.61
N LEU A 24 13.09 -7.06 -5.28
CA LEU A 24 14.20 -6.64 -4.44
C LEU A 24 14.27 -7.51 -3.20
N ASP A 25 15.46 -7.83 -2.71
CA ASP A 25 15.60 -8.51 -1.43
C ASP A 25 15.49 -7.53 -0.26
N TYR A 26 14.98 -8.01 0.88
CA TYR A 26 14.76 -7.16 2.05
C TYR A 26 16.00 -6.42 2.55
N HIS A 27 17.17 -7.08 2.52
CA HIS A 27 18.44 -6.46 2.92
C HIS A 27 18.80 -5.29 2.01
N ASP A 28 18.54 -5.41 0.72
CA ASP A 28 18.79 -4.34 -0.25
C ASP A 28 17.79 -3.21 -0.09
N ALA A 29 16.53 -3.52 0.23
CA ALA A 29 15.52 -2.51 0.57
C ALA A 29 15.90 -1.71 1.83
N GLN A 30 16.54 -2.36 2.80
CA GLN A 30 16.98 -1.74 4.05
C GLN A 30 18.24 -0.87 3.89
N SER A 31 19.18 -1.27 3.03
CA SER A 31 20.49 -0.62 2.87
C SER A 31 20.48 0.57 1.90
N GLN A 32 19.52 0.63 0.99
CA GLN A 32 19.38 1.73 0.04
C GLN A 32 18.90 3.03 0.70
N PRO A 33 19.27 4.20 0.16
CA PRO A 33 18.60 5.45 0.49
C PRO A 33 17.08 5.31 0.28
N GLY A 34 16.31 5.69 1.29
CA GLY A 34 14.87 5.45 1.31
C GLY A 34 14.09 6.63 1.86
N TYR A 35 12.78 6.53 1.70
CA TYR A 35 11.82 7.41 2.35
C TYR A 35 11.76 7.17 3.87
N GLY A 36 12.13 5.96 4.31
CA GLY A 36 11.99 5.46 5.68
C GLY A 36 11.38 4.06 5.65
N PHE A 37 10.54 3.75 6.63
CA PHE A 37 9.78 2.49 6.66
C PHE A 37 8.38 2.68 7.23
N ILE A 38 7.51 1.70 6.98
CA ILE A 38 6.22 1.54 7.69
C ILE A 38 6.30 0.26 8.50
N GLN A 39 6.08 0.37 9.81
CA GLN A 39 5.96 -0.80 10.67
C GLN A 39 4.53 -1.30 10.65
N PHE A 40 4.35 -2.58 10.30
CA PHE A 40 3.11 -3.32 10.47
C PHE A 40 3.28 -4.27 11.65
N ASP A 41 2.54 -4.03 12.73
CA ASP A 41 2.57 -4.84 13.94
C ASP A 41 1.27 -5.66 14.05
N PHE A 42 1.42 -6.97 13.79
CA PHE A 42 0.37 -7.97 13.84
C PHE A 42 0.32 -8.69 15.20
N SER A 43 1.05 -8.25 16.22
CA SER A 43 1.06 -8.91 17.55
C SER A 43 -0.33 -9.02 18.16
N LYS A 44 -1.21 -8.06 17.87
CA LYS A 44 -2.62 -8.01 18.30
C LYS A 44 -3.62 -8.48 17.23
N ALA A 45 -3.13 -8.99 16.11
CA ALA A 45 -3.95 -9.54 15.04
C ALA A 45 -4.20 -11.04 15.24
N LYS A 46 -5.26 -11.57 14.63
CA LYS A 46 -5.50 -13.01 14.52
C LYS A 46 -4.37 -13.72 13.76
N PRO A 47 -4.15 -15.03 13.98
CA PRO A 47 -3.14 -15.79 13.26
C PRO A 47 -3.28 -15.66 11.73
N LEU A 48 -2.16 -15.46 11.05
CA LEU A 48 -2.08 -15.43 9.59
C LEU A 48 -1.78 -16.85 9.11
N LEU A 49 -2.59 -17.39 8.20
CA LEU A 49 -2.54 -18.81 7.82
C LEU A 49 -1.47 -19.11 6.76
N ASN A 50 -1.10 -18.12 5.95
CA ASN A 50 -0.16 -18.26 4.84
C ASN A 50 1.21 -17.61 5.11
N VAL A 51 1.53 -17.36 6.38
CA VAL A 51 2.83 -16.80 6.81
C VAL A 51 3.48 -17.79 7.77
N THR A 52 4.60 -18.40 7.35
CA THR A 52 5.08 -19.67 7.90
C THR A 52 6.21 -19.61 8.92
N ALA A 53 6.75 -18.43 9.29
CA ALA A 53 7.12 -18.09 10.69
C ALA A 53 8.11 -16.93 10.86
N ASP A 54 8.95 -16.56 9.90
CA ASP A 54 9.97 -15.52 10.13
C ASP A 54 10.13 -14.51 9.01
N GLN A 55 9.42 -14.73 7.91
CA GLN A 55 9.48 -13.88 6.74
C GLN A 55 8.09 -13.58 6.19
N ILE A 56 7.98 -12.41 5.60
CA ILE A 56 6.80 -11.94 4.90
C ILE A 56 7.26 -11.08 3.73
N ASP A 57 6.59 -11.19 2.60
CA ASP A 57 6.83 -10.32 1.47
C ASP A 57 5.93 -9.08 1.54
N TYR A 58 6.37 -7.98 0.94
CA TYR A 58 5.55 -6.78 0.78
C TYR A 58 5.81 -6.12 -0.57
N THR A 59 4.84 -5.35 -1.06
CA THR A 59 4.95 -4.59 -2.29
C THR A 59 4.89 -3.11 -1.98
N VAL A 60 5.81 -2.35 -2.56
CA VAL A 60 5.75 -0.89 -2.58
C VAL A 60 5.29 -0.43 -3.94
N HIS A 61 4.26 0.40 -3.98
CA HIS A 61 3.77 1.05 -5.19
C HIS A 61 4.27 2.50 -5.22
N TYR A 62 4.87 2.87 -6.34
CA TYR A 62 5.23 4.23 -6.67
C TYR A 62 4.49 4.69 -7.92
N ALA A 63 4.19 5.99 -7.97
CA ALA A 63 3.50 6.63 -9.09
C ALA A 63 4.28 7.83 -9.61
N ASP A 64 4.16 8.07 -10.91
CA ASP A 64 4.62 9.29 -11.58
C ASP A 64 3.87 9.47 -12.90
N GLU A 65 3.15 10.58 -13.05
CA GLU A 65 2.48 11.03 -14.29
C GLU A 65 2.00 9.90 -15.24
N GLY A 66 1.04 9.08 -14.78
CA GLY A 66 0.45 8.00 -15.58
C GLY A 66 1.26 6.70 -15.65
N ARG A 67 2.38 6.63 -14.94
CA ARG A 67 3.23 5.44 -14.79
C ARG A 67 3.14 4.89 -13.37
N SER A 68 3.23 3.56 -13.27
CA SER A 68 3.27 2.84 -12.00
C SER A 68 4.50 1.94 -11.94
N LEU A 69 5.18 1.99 -10.80
CA LEU A 69 6.26 1.07 -10.46
C LEU A 69 5.84 0.29 -9.22
N PHE A 70 5.79 -1.03 -9.34
CA PHE A 70 5.60 -1.94 -8.20
C PHE A 70 6.93 -2.60 -7.89
N VAL A 71 7.33 -2.56 -6.62
CA VAL A 71 8.56 -3.17 -6.13
C VAL A 71 8.19 -4.21 -5.09
N ASP A 72 8.30 -5.46 -5.48
CA ASP A 72 8.09 -6.62 -4.62
C ASP A 72 9.35 -6.88 -3.80
N VAL A 73 9.27 -6.65 -2.49
CA VAL A 73 10.36 -6.90 -1.55
C VAL A 73 10.18 -8.28 -0.93
N LYS A 74 11.21 -9.12 -1.09
CA LYS A 74 11.20 -10.54 -0.72
C LYS A 74 11.92 -10.80 0.59
N GLY A 75 11.39 -11.75 1.37
CA GLY A 75 12.06 -12.29 2.54
C GLY A 75 12.19 -11.30 3.71
N ALA A 76 11.24 -10.39 3.87
CA ALA A 76 11.30 -9.38 4.93
C ALA A 76 11.13 -10.02 6.31
N THR A 77 11.98 -9.65 7.26
CA THR A 77 11.93 -10.20 8.63
C THR A 77 10.56 -9.94 9.28
N PHE A 78 9.94 -11.00 9.81
CA PHE A 78 8.63 -11.00 10.45
C PHE A 78 8.67 -11.52 11.90
N LYS A 79 9.75 -11.21 12.62
CA LYS A 79 9.94 -11.62 14.01
C LYS A 79 8.89 -10.96 14.91
N ASN A 80 8.37 -11.73 15.87
CA ASN A 80 7.31 -11.30 16.79
C ASN A 80 6.07 -10.76 16.06
N ARG A 81 5.84 -11.20 14.81
CA ARG A 81 4.74 -10.74 13.96
C ARG A 81 4.80 -9.26 13.63
N VAL A 82 6.01 -8.70 13.58
CA VAL A 82 6.28 -7.32 13.21
C VAL A 82 7.05 -7.28 11.91
N LEU A 83 6.49 -6.61 10.91
CA LEU A 83 7.14 -6.28 9.65
C LEU A 83 7.58 -4.81 9.68
N LYS A 84 8.83 -4.54 9.34
CA LYS A 84 9.28 -3.19 8.96
C LYS A 84 9.42 -3.13 7.45
N ALA A 85 8.44 -2.57 6.75
CA ALA A 85 8.51 -2.42 5.31
C ALA A 85 9.36 -1.19 4.96
N TYR A 86 10.63 -1.39 4.60
CA TYR A 86 11.52 -0.33 4.13
C TYR A 86 11.14 0.13 2.72
N ILE A 87 11.28 1.42 2.46
CA ILE A 87 10.73 2.05 1.25
C ILE A 87 11.87 2.78 0.55
N PRO A 88 12.58 2.12 -0.38
CA PRO A 88 13.68 2.73 -1.14
C PRO A 88 13.23 3.91 -2.00
N LEU A 89 14.17 4.79 -2.34
CA LEU A 89 13.92 5.88 -3.29
C LEU A 89 14.12 5.39 -4.73
N TYR A 90 13.11 5.63 -5.58
CA TYR A 90 13.24 5.46 -7.02
C TYR A 90 13.15 6.81 -7.71
N LYS A 91 14.24 7.20 -8.38
CA LYS A 91 14.32 8.49 -9.07
C LYS A 91 13.18 8.64 -10.08
N GLY A 92 12.47 9.76 -10.01
CA GLY A 92 11.33 10.06 -10.88
C GLY A 92 10.05 9.31 -10.50
N TYR A 93 9.97 8.72 -9.31
CA TYR A 93 8.77 8.06 -8.80
C TYR A 93 8.50 8.47 -7.35
N ARG A 94 7.22 8.72 -7.02
CA ARG A 94 6.78 9.09 -5.67
C ARG A 94 6.16 7.89 -4.97
N PHE A 95 6.44 7.71 -3.69
CA PHE A 95 5.83 6.65 -2.89
C PHE A 95 4.31 6.85 -2.80
N ARG A 96 3.53 5.90 -3.32
CA ARG A 96 2.07 5.96 -3.31
C ARG A 96 1.47 5.07 -2.22
N SER A 97 1.93 3.83 -2.12
CA SER A 97 1.45 2.91 -1.08
C SER A 97 2.38 1.75 -0.80
N VAL A 98 2.19 1.10 0.35
CA VAL A 98 2.82 -0.17 0.69
C VAL A 98 1.81 -1.12 1.28
N SER A 99 1.99 -2.41 0.99
CA SER A 99 1.24 -3.47 1.65
C SER A 99 2.08 -4.74 1.78
N PRO A 100 1.91 -5.52 2.86
CA PRO A 100 2.24 -6.94 2.83
C PRO A 100 1.55 -7.64 1.65
N TYR A 101 2.12 -8.77 1.22
CA TYR A 101 1.46 -9.67 0.28
C TYR A 101 0.10 -10.13 0.83
N LEU A 102 -0.75 -10.67 -0.06
CA LEU A 102 -2.08 -11.17 0.28
C LEU A 102 -2.01 -12.07 1.53
N LEU A 103 -2.73 -11.70 2.60
CA LEU A 103 -2.74 -12.45 3.85
C LEU A 103 -4.04 -13.22 3.99
N GLN A 104 -3.95 -14.43 4.56
CA GLN A 104 -5.10 -15.26 4.87
C GLN A 104 -5.36 -15.29 6.36
N VAL A 105 -6.60 -15.00 6.76
CA VAL A 105 -7.02 -15.02 8.16
C VAL A 105 -8.19 -15.99 8.32
N ALA A 106 -8.13 -16.83 9.36
CA ALA A 106 -9.25 -17.68 9.73
C ALA A 106 -10.41 -16.83 10.27
N CYS A 107 -11.60 -16.96 9.69
CA CYS A 107 -12.81 -16.30 10.16
C CYS A 107 -13.93 -17.32 10.38
N LYS A 108 -14.13 -17.73 11.64
CA LYS A 108 -15.15 -18.73 12.00
C LYS A 108 -16.60 -18.26 11.80
N THR A 109 -16.82 -16.95 11.79
CA THR A 109 -18.15 -16.32 11.68
C THR A 109 -18.43 -15.77 10.29
N CYS A 110 -17.48 -15.88 9.36
CA CYS A 110 -17.64 -15.43 7.98
C CYS A 110 -18.24 -16.56 7.12
N HIS A 111 -19.03 -16.20 6.10
CA HIS A 111 -19.55 -17.18 5.14
C HIS A 111 -18.45 -17.92 4.35
N THR A 112 -17.31 -17.26 4.15
CA THR A 112 -16.13 -17.81 3.47
C THR A 112 -14.91 -17.70 4.37
N SER A 113 -14.20 -18.81 4.58
CA SER A 113 -12.94 -18.88 5.33
C SER A 113 -11.95 -19.79 4.60
N PRO A 114 -10.67 -19.41 4.46
CA PRO A 114 -10.07 -18.20 4.99
C PRO A 114 -10.49 -16.93 4.22
N VAL A 115 -10.37 -15.79 4.89
CA VAL A 115 -10.60 -14.49 4.26
C VAL A 115 -9.27 -13.91 3.83
N ASN A 116 -9.20 -13.49 2.58
CA ASN A 116 -8.07 -12.77 2.03
C ASN A 116 -8.12 -11.29 2.43
N ILE A 117 -7.03 -10.76 2.96
CA ILE A 117 -6.88 -9.35 3.28
C ILE A 117 -5.62 -8.77 2.66
N TRP A 118 -5.69 -7.49 2.32
CA TRP A 118 -4.60 -6.73 1.73
C TRP A 118 -4.43 -5.43 2.52
N PRO A 119 -3.66 -5.44 3.63
CA PRO A 119 -3.53 -4.25 4.48
C PRO A 119 -2.65 -3.17 3.82
N THR A 120 -3.26 -2.31 3.03
CA THR A 120 -2.54 -1.25 2.32
C THR A 120 -2.53 0.05 3.12
N VAL A 121 -1.37 0.72 3.12
CA VAL A 121 -1.16 2.07 3.65
C VAL A 121 -0.75 2.97 2.50
N TYR A 122 -1.44 4.10 2.34
CA TYR A 122 -1.28 5.05 1.25
C TYR A 122 -0.70 6.36 1.76
N ALA A 123 0.11 7.03 0.93
CA ALA A 123 0.47 8.44 1.12
C ALA A 123 -0.71 9.33 0.69
N VAL A 124 -1.22 10.16 1.61
CA VAL A 124 -2.43 10.97 1.37
C VAL A 124 -2.27 11.89 0.17
N SER A 125 -1.10 12.54 0.06
CA SER A 125 -0.76 13.44 -1.05
C SER A 125 -0.80 12.76 -2.41
N GLU A 126 -0.46 11.47 -2.50
CA GLU A 126 -0.38 10.73 -3.76
C GLU A 126 -1.70 10.08 -4.19
N VAL A 127 -2.65 9.92 -3.27
CA VAL A 127 -3.98 9.37 -3.57
C VAL A 127 -5.08 10.44 -3.59
N GLY A 128 -4.73 11.71 -3.40
CA GLY A 128 -5.68 12.83 -3.48
C GLY A 128 -6.59 12.96 -2.26
N GLY A 129 -6.11 12.57 -1.07
CA GLY A 129 -6.86 12.65 0.18
C GLY A 129 -7.27 11.29 0.73
N THR A 130 -8.28 11.29 1.60
CA THR A 130 -8.96 10.09 2.10
C THR A 130 -10.45 10.25 1.91
N TRP A 131 -11.19 9.19 1.60
CA TRP A 131 -12.66 9.26 1.60
C TRP A 131 -13.24 9.30 3.02
N CYS A 132 -12.36 9.18 4.02
CA CYS A 132 -12.66 8.91 5.41
C CYS A 132 -11.73 9.75 6.29
N LYS A 133 -12.07 11.02 6.54
CA LYS A 133 -11.16 12.01 7.17
C LYS A 133 -10.60 11.56 8.52
N GLU A 134 -11.34 10.78 9.28
CA GLU A 134 -10.91 10.21 10.58
C GLU A 134 -9.76 9.19 10.44
N THR A 135 -9.45 8.77 9.22
CA THR A 135 -8.37 7.84 8.88
C THR A 135 -7.19 8.49 8.17
N GLU A 136 -7.06 9.81 8.33
CA GLU A 136 -5.82 10.52 8.04
C GLU A 136 -4.93 10.50 9.28
N TYR A 137 -3.73 9.94 9.13
CA TYR A 137 -2.80 9.70 10.22
C TYR A 137 -1.46 10.37 9.97
N LEU A 138 -0.91 11.01 10.99
CA LEU A 138 0.37 11.68 10.90
C LEU A 138 1.54 10.68 10.90
N ASN A 139 2.61 11.05 10.20
CA ASN A 139 3.90 10.37 10.27
C ASN A 139 4.37 10.29 11.74
N ARG A 140 5.03 9.18 12.11
CA ARG A 140 5.53 8.89 13.47
C ARG A 140 4.45 8.68 14.54
N VAL A 141 3.18 8.74 14.19
CA VAL A 141 2.06 8.40 15.09
C VAL A 141 1.57 6.99 14.77
N THR A 142 1.40 6.18 15.81
CA THR A 142 0.83 4.83 15.67
C THR A 142 -0.68 4.91 15.54
N PHE A 143 -1.24 4.22 14.56
CA PHE A 143 -2.68 4.06 14.39
C PHE A 143 -3.07 2.60 14.21
N ASP A 144 -4.35 2.30 14.35
CA ASP A 144 -4.89 0.95 14.13
C ASP A 144 -5.52 0.90 12.74
N TRP A 145 -4.95 0.11 11.84
CA TRP A 145 -5.45 -0.05 10.46
C TRP A 145 -6.87 -0.62 10.41
N THR A 146 -7.30 -1.31 11.46
CA THR A 146 -8.67 -1.85 11.54
C THR A 146 -9.69 -0.81 12.00
N ASN A 147 -9.25 0.38 12.43
CA ASN A 147 -10.15 1.50 12.59
C ASN A 147 -10.67 1.90 11.21
N GLY A 148 -11.99 1.77 11.03
CA GLY A 148 -12.73 2.37 9.92
C GLY A 148 -13.36 3.71 10.31
N CYS A 149 -14.21 4.23 9.45
CA CYS A 149 -15.12 5.35 9.73
C CYS A 149 -16.57 4.94 9.52
N LYS A 150 -17.48 5.82 9.92
CA LYS A 150 -18.92 5.64 9.72
C LYS A 150 -19.23 5.51 8.23
N GLY A 151 -19.92 4.44 7.85
CA GLY A 151 -20.37 4.21 6.47
C GLY A 151 -19.44 3.39 5.57
N ASP A 152 -18.40 2.75 6.12
CA ASP A 152 -17.61 1.75 5.39
C ASP A 152 -18.52 0.60 4.91
N TRP A 153 -18.41 0.15 3.65
CA TRP A 153 -19.31 -0.88 3.08
C TRP A 153 -19.14 -2.26 3.72
N ARG A 154 -18.01 -2.47 4.43
CA ARG A 154 -17.80 -3.63 5.30
C ARG A 154 -18.61 -3.57 6.60
N ASP A 155 -19.26 -2.44 6.86
CA ASP A 155 -19.92 -2.12 8.12
C ASP A 155 -21.45 -2.08 7.99
N LYS A 156 -22.08 -3.27 8.08
CA LYS A 156 -23.39 -3.33 8.76
C LYS A 156 -23.24 -3.17 10.30
N GLY A 157 -22.01 -3.06 10.83
CA GLY A 157 -21.69 -3.01 12.27
C GLY A 157 -20.54 -2.10 12.73
N GLY A 158 -20.05 -1.19 11.89
CA GLY A 158 -18.94 -0.27 12.24
C GLY A 158 -17.59 -0.98 12.43
N ILE A 159 -16.57 -0.20 12.83
CA ILE A 159 -15.22 -0.53 13.35
C ILE A 159 -15.05 -1.96 13.93
N GLU A 160 -16.10 -2.48 14.57
CA GLU A 160 -16.19 -3.84 15.09
C GLU A 160 -16.03 -4.94 14.02
N GLY A 161 -16.49 -4.77 12.78
CA GLY A 161 -16.40 -5.81 11.74
C GLY A 161 -14.96 -6.10 11.30
N SER A 162 -14.18 -5.05 11.03
CA SER A 162 -12.76 -5.19 10.68
C SER A 162 -11.94 -5.76 11.83
N LYS A 163 -12.26 -5.38 13.07
CA LYS A 163 -11.61 -5.91 14.29
C LYS A 163 -12.01 -7.35 14.58
N GLN A 164 -13.26 -7.72 14.34
CA GLN A 164 -13.71 -9.11 14.43
C GLN A 164 -13.01 -9.96 13.38
N LEU A 165 -12.73 -9.43 12.19
CA LEU A 165 -12.03 -10.17 11.14
C LEU A 165 -10.54 -10.37 11.46
N LEU A 166 -9.80 -9.29 11.69
CA LEU A 166 -8.34 -9.31 11.77
C LEU A 166 -7.79 -9.19 13.20
N GLY A 167 -8.59 -8.82 14.19
CA GLY A 167 -8.06 -8.30 15.45
C GLY A 167 -7.59 -6.86 15.26
N ARG A 168 -6.47 -6.48 15.87
CA ARG A 168 -5.88 -5.14 15.70
C ARG A 168 -4.57 -5.23 14.92
N LEU A 169 -4.44 -4.40 13.88
CA LEU A 169 -3.22 -4.24 13.10
C LEU A 169 -2.69 -2.83 13.35
N LEU A 170 -1.60 -2.72 14.11
CA LEU A 170 -1.03 -1.42 14.43
C LEU A 170 -0.02 -1.01 13.36
N ILE A 171 -0.14 0.23 12.89
CA ILE A 171 0.72 0.80 11.86
C ILE A 171 1.48 1.98 12.44
N THR A 172 2.79 2.03 12.20
CA THR A 172 3.63 3.17 12.57
C THR A 172 4.49 3.59 11.38
N PRO A 173 4.11 4.68 10.68
CA PRO A 173 4.99 5.27 9.67
C PRO A 173 6.22 5.92 10.32
N ARG A 174 7.39 5.71 9.73
CA ARG A 174 8.67 6.28 10.17
C ARG A 174 9.40 6.87 8.97
N PHE A 175 8.76 7.83 8.31
CA PHE A 175 9.35 8.54 7.17
C PHE A 175 10.29 9.65 7.63
N HIS A 176 11.28 9.95 6.80
CA HIS A 176 12.04 11.19 6.96
C HIS A 176 11.10 12.39 6.70
N PRO A 177 11.07 13.41 7.60
CA PRO A 177 10.05 14.46 7.56
C PRO A 177 9.99 15.26 6.26
N GLN A 178 11.09 15.32 5.50
CA GLN A 178 11.13 16.05 4.22
C GLN A 178 10.35 15.38 3.08
N TYR A 179 9.94 14.11 3.23
CA TYR A 179 9.28 13.40 2.15
C TYR A 179 7.76 13.36 2.28
N LEU A 180 7.25 12.95 3.44
CA LEU A 180 5.81 12.76 3.68
C LEU A 180 5.46 12.96 5.16
N ASP A 181 4.26 13.49 5.39
CA ASP A 181 3.73 13.84 6.70
C ASP A 181 2.45 13.07 7.07
N SER A 182 1.73 12.50 6.10
CA SER A 182 0.38 11.98 6.29
C SER A 182 0.10 10.70 5.49
N PHE A 183 -0.66 9.79 6.11
CA PHE A 183 -0.97 8.46 5.62
C PHE A 183 -2.43 8.11 5.82
N THR A 184 -2.95 7.20 5.00
CA THR A 184 -4.31 6.68 5.18
C THR A 184 -4.41 5.20 4.81
N ASN A 185 -5.36 4.49 5.41
CA ASN A 185 -5.80 3.15 5.03
C ASN A 185 -7.10 3.18 4.21
N ARG A 186 -7.55 4.36 3.78
CA ARG A 186 -8.81 4.60 3.06
C ARG A 186 -8.61 5.57 1.89
N ALA A 187 -7.73 5.20 0.97
CA ALA A 187 -7.56 5.94 -0.28
C ALA A 187 -8.92 6.04 -1.01
N PRO A 188 -9.28 7.21 -1.58
CA PRO A 188 -10.49 7.37 -2.36
C PRO A 188 -10.59 6.33 -3.46
N SER A 189 -11.80 5.93 -3.82
CA SER A 189 -12.01 5.17 -5.04
C SER A 189 -11.60 6.06 -6.23
N GLY A 190 -10.38 5.88 -6.73
CA GLY A 190 -10.07 6.32 -8.09
C GLY A 190 -11.01 5.56 -9.02
N HIS A 191 -11.49 6.19 -10.10
CA HIS A 191 -12.14 5.48 -11.19
C HIS A 191 -11.32 4.22 -11.50
N GLN A 192 -11.81 3.06 -11.06
CA GLN A 192 -11.28 1.78 -11.46
C GLN A 192 -11.71 1.63 -12.90
N SER A 193 -10.88 2.09 -13.84
CA SER A 193 -10.88 1.50 -15.17
C SER A 193 -10.33 0.08 -15.03
N ALA A 194 -11.13 -0.79 -14.41
CA ALA A 194 -11.05 -2.21 -14.62
C ALA A 194 -11.65 -2.45 -16.01
N GLY A 195 -10.85 -3.04 -16.90
CA GLY A 195 -11.33 -3.54 -18.17
C GLY A 195 -12.60 -4.36 -17.96
N SER A 196 -13.61 -3.99 -18.74
CA SER A 196 -14.72 -4.88 -19.06
C SER A 196 -14.22 -6.11 -19.81
#